data_AF-A0A090GNW6-F1
#
_entry.id   AF-A0A090GNW6-F1
#
_cell.length_a   1.000
_cell.length_b   1.000
_cell.length_c   1.000
_cell.angle_alpha   90.00
_cell.angle_beta   90.00
_cell.angle_gamma   90.00
#
_symmetry.space_group_name_H-M   'P 1'
#
loop_
_entity.id
_entity.type
_entity.pdbx_description
1 polymer ?
#
loop_
_entity_poly.entity_id
_entity_poly.type
_entity_poly.pdbx_seq_one_letter_code
_entity_poly.pdbx_strand_id
1 'polypeptide(L)'
;MHTCALRSVQRNKTDAADALGIAHLMRTGWFCQAHSKTQNCYRIRLLLKDRRNLKANFIDLENAIRHSLMAFGIRLGKVGSEPVLEAAGGDAMTLGLMQTMLPARAGLRTGYSSFTGLAAQHAMWCHDTSYIGDARLDGTTLTSGTRERCSD
;
A
#
# COMPACT_ATOMS: atom_id res chain seq x y z
N MET A 1 -2.06 23.49 -3.00
CA MET A 1 -1.37 24.78 -3.23
C MET A 1 0.14 24.56 -3.29
N HIS A 2 0.84 25.24 -4.19
CA HIS A 2 1.84 24.63 -5.08
C HIS A 2 3.30 24.73 -4.61
N THR A 3 3.85 23.67 -4.00
CA THR A 3 5.32 23.49 -3.85
C THR A 3 6.00 23.21 -5.19
N CYS A 4 5.26 22.65 -6.16
CA CYS A 4 5.73 22.44 -7.53
C CYS A 4 6.10 23.75 -8.25
N ALA A 5 5.50 24.89 -7.87
CA ALA A 5 5.77 26.18 -8.48
C ALA A 5 7.12 26.80 -8.03
N LEU A 6 7.61 26.44 -6.85
CA LEU A 6 8.96 26.82 -6.40
C LEU A 6 10.05 26.00 -7.12
N ARG A 7 9.76 24.73 -7.44
CA ARG A 7 10.70 23.84 -8.12
C ARG A 7 10.67 23.94 -9.65
N SER A 8 9.66 24.59 -10.23
CA SER A 8 9.52 24.75 -11.68
C SER A 8 10.44 25.82 -12.29
N VAL A 9 11.17 26.58 -11.48
CA VAL A 9 12.09 27.63 -11.94
C VAL A 9 13.41 27.05 -12.48
N GLN A 10 13.81 25.86 -12.02
CA GLN A 10 15.09 25.25 -12.39
C GLN A 10 14.86 24.16 -13.44
N ARG A 11 15.06 24.51 -14.72
CA ARG A 11 14.80 23.64 -15.88
C ARG A 11 15.72 22.43 -15.99
N ASN A 12 16.83 22.40 -15.25
CA ASN A 12 17.83 21.34 -15.32
C ASN A 12 18.13 20.76 -13.94
N LYS A 13 18.26 19.44 -13.87
CA LYS A 13 18.54 18.69 -12.65
C LYS A 13 20.04 18.80 -12.36
N THR A 14 20.41 19.67 -11.42
CA THR A 14 21.79 19.82 -10.94
C THR A 14 21.78 19.76 -9.42
N ASP A 15 22.80 19.13 -8.81
CA ASP A 15 22.88 18.99 -7.34
C ASP A 15 22.84 20.37 -6.63
N ALA A 16 23.42 21.39 -7.26
CA ALA A 16 23.37 22.77 -6.77
C ALA A 16 21.94 23.35 -6.75
N ALA A 17 21.14 23.11 -7.80
CA ALA A 17 19.76 23.58 -7.87
C ALA A 17 18.85 22.81 -6.90
N ASP A 18 19.09 21.51 -6.71
CA ASP A 18 18.36 20.70 -5.72
C ASP A 18 18.66 21.16 -4.28
N ALA A 19 19.93 21.43 -3.95
CA ALA A 19 20.33 21.96 -2.66
C ALA A 19 19.71 23.33 -2.36
N LEU A 20 19.67 24.23 -3.34
CA LEU A 20 19.00 25.53 -3.24
C LEU A 20 17.49 25.39 -3.01
N GLY A 21 16.85 24.44 -3.70
CA GLY A 21 15.43 24.14 -3.50
C GLY A 21 15.12 23.65 -2.09
N ILE A 22 15.94 22.75 -1.54
CA ILE A 22 15.81 22.27 -0.16
C ILE A 22 16.07 23.40 0.84
N ALA A 23 17.11 24.22 0.64
CA ALA A 23 17.41 25.35 1.51
C ALA A 23 16.27 26.38 1.54
N HIS A 24 15.60 26.61 0.40
CA HIS A 24 14.45 27.49 0.35
C HIS A 24 13.24 26.91 1.11
N LEU A 25 12.97 25.61 0.95
CA LEU A 25 11.94 24.90 1.72
C LEU A 25 12.22 24.92 3.23
N MET A 26 13.49 24.78 3.63
CA MET A 26 13.90 24.89 5.04
C MET A 26 13.68 26.32 5.57
N ARG A 27 14.06 27.34 4.80
CA ARG A 27 13.92 28.75 5.19
C ARG A 27 12.46 29.19 5.34
N THR A 28 11.58 28.71 4.48
CA THR A 28 10.15 29.06 4.58
C THR A 28 9.43 28.28 5.68
N GLY A 29 10.06 27.26 6.27
CA GLY A 29 9.45 26.34 7.23
C GLY A 29 8.58 25.26 6.58
N TRP A 30 8.73 25.06 5.26
CA TRP A 30 7.91 24.11 4.47
C TRP A 30 8.63 22.77 4.27
N PHE A 31 9.83 22.62 4.84
CA PHE A 31 10.54 21.36 4.89
C PHE A 31 10.11 20.56 6.12
N CYS A 32 9.50 19.39 5.88
CA CYS A 32 9.41 18.34 6.89
C CYS A 32 10.51 17.33 6.62
N GLN A 33 11.25 16.93 7.67
CA GLN A 33 12.23 15.85 7.55
C GLN A 33 11.54 14.60 7.00
N ALA A 34 11.94 14.18 5.80
CA ALA A 34 11.44 12.95 5.21
C ALA A 34 12.04 11.78 5.99
N HIS A 35 11.27 11.22 6.93
CA HIS A 35 11.69 10.04 7.67
C HIS A 35 11.90 8.88 6.68
N SER A 36 13.14 8.40 6.61
CA SER A 36 13.49 7.27 5.75
C SER A 36 12.71 6.05 6.22
N LYS A 37 11.98 5.41 5.31
CA LYS A 37 11.19 4.22 5.65
C LYS A 37 12.14 3.13 6.11
N THR A 38 11.96 2.66 7.33
CA THR A 38 12.73 1.52 7.84
C THR A 38 12.40 0.25 7.04
N GLN A 39 13.31 -0.72 7.03
CA GLN A 39 13.09 -2.02 6.39
C GLN A 39 11.81 -2.70 6.88
N ASN A 40 11.42 -2.49 8.14
CA ASN A 40 10.19 -3.00 8.72
C ASN A 40 8.93 -2.39 8.06
N CYS A 41 8.91 -1.07 7.84
CA CYS A 41 7.82 -0.40 7.13
C CYS A 41 7.65 -0.92 5.70
N TYR A 42 8.74 -1.26 5.02
CA TYR A 42 8.68 -1.89 3.69
C TYR A 42 8.08 -3.30 3.75
N ARG A 43 8.48 -4.13 4.71
CA ARG A 43 7.97 -5.50 4.88
C ARG A 43 6.47 -5.52 5.18
N ILE A 44 5.99 -4.64 6.06
CA ILE A 44 4.55 -4.51 6.36
C ILE A 44 3.77 -4.05 5.13
N ARG A 45 4.29 -3.07 4.39
CA ARG A 45 3.65 -2.59 3.16
C ARG A 45 3.58 -3.69 2.09
N LEU A 46 4.64 -4.48 1.95
CA LEU A 46 4.70 -5.62 1.04
C LEU A 46 3.65 -6.67 1.43
N LEU A 47 3.58 -7.05 2.70
CA LEU A 47 2.55 -7.96 3.23
C LEU A 47 1.14 -7.50 2.87
N LEU A 48 0.81 -6.22 3.08
CA LEU A 48 -0.51 -5.66 2.75
C LEU A 48 -0.77 -5.61 1.23
N LYS A 49 0.27 -5.50 0.40
CA LYS A 49 0.16 -5.58 -1.06
C LYS A 49 -0.13 -7.03 -1.47
N ASP A 50 0.62 -7.98 -0.94
CA ASP A 50 0.47 -9.40 -1.26
C ASP A 50 -0.89 -9.94 -0.81
N ARG A 51 -1.38 -9.53 0.37
CA ARG A 51 -2.73 -9.85 0.84
C ARG A 51 -3.82 -9.38 -0.13
N ARG A 52 -3.67 -8.18 -0.69
CA ARG A 52 -4.62 -7.63 -1.68
C ARG A 52 -4.52 -8.39 -3.01
N ASN A 53 -3.31 -8.73 -3.43
CA ASN A 53 -3.06 -9.53 -4.64
C ASN A 53 -3.74 -10.90 -4.53
N LEU A 54 -3.54 -11.61 -3.40
CA LEU A 54 -4.15 -12.92 -3.19
C LEU A 54 -5.69 -12.87 -3.16
N LYS A 55 -6.27 -11.81 -2.57
CA LYS A 55 -7.72 -11.59 -2.59
C LYS A 55 -8.22 -11.35 -4.02
N ALA A 56 -7.50 -10.57 -4.83
CA ALA A 56 -7.87 -10.33 -6.22
C ALA A 56 -7.85 -11.63 -7.03
N ASN A 57 -6.74 -12.39 -6.97
CA ASN A 57 -6.63 -13.69 -7.65
C ASN A 57 -7.72 -14.68 -7.22
N PHE A 58 -8.12 -14.68 -5.94
CA PHE A 58 -9.22 -15.52 -5.47
C PHE A 58 -10.55 -15.17 -6.15
N ILE A 59 -10.87 -13.88 -6.24
CA ILE A 59 -12.08 -13.39 -6.91
C ILE A 59 -12.01 -13.68 -8.42
N ASP A 60 -10.86 -13.46 -9.04
CA ASP A 60 -10.65 -13.72 -10.47
C ASP A 60 -10.83 -15.20 -10.80
N LEU A 61 -10.34 -16.10 -9.93
CA LEU A 61 -10.54 -17.54 -10.09
C LEU A 61 -12.01 -17.95 -9.91
N GLU A 62 -12.72 -17.41 -8.92
CA GLU A 62 -14.17 -17.66 -8.76
C GLU A 62 -14.97 -17.13 -9.94
N ASN A 63 -14.57 -15.99 -10.50
CA ASN A 63 -15.15 -15.45 -11.71
C ASN A 63 -14.84 -16.35 -12.91
N ALA A 64 -13.61 -16.83 -13.08
CA ALA A 64 -13.26 -17.76 -14.16
C ALA A 64 -14.13 -19.03 -14.13
N ILE A 65 -14.27 -19.66 -12.95
CA ILE A 65 -15.14 -20.84 -12.74
C ILE A 65 -16.61 -20.52 -13.11
N ARG A 66 -17.12 -19.35 -12.69
CA ARG A 66 -18.48 -18.94 -13.03
C ARG A 66 -18.66 -18.72 -14.53
N HIS A 67 -17.72 -18.05 -15.18
CA HIS A 67 -17.79 -17.76 -16.62
C HIS A 67 -17.68 -19.04 -17.45
N SER A 68 -16.81 -19.99 -17.07
CA SER A 68 -16.74 -21.29 -17.74
C SER A 68 -18.07 -22.05 -17.65
N LEU A 69 -18.71 -22.07 -16.49
CA LEU A 69 -19.99 -22.78 -16.32
C LEU A 69 -21.15 -22.06 -17.01
N MET A 70 -21.15 -20.72 -16.99
CA MET A 70 -22.10 -19.91 -17.76
C MET A 70 -22.00 -20.17 -19.26
N ALA A 71 -20.80 -20.38 -19.81
CA ALA A 71 -20.61 -20.70 -21.22
C ALA A 71 -21.28 -22.03 -21.62
N PHE A 72 -21.42 -22.97 -20.67
CA PHE A 72 -22.15 -24.22 -20.84
C PHE A 72 -23.63 -24.14 -20.45
N GLY A 73 -24.15 -22.95 -20.14
CA GLY A 73 -25.55 -22.74 -19.75
C GLY A 73 -25.86 -23.04 -18.27
N ILE A 74 -24.85 -23.32 -17.45
CA ILE A 74 -24.99 -23.66 -16.04
C ILE A 74 -24.86 -22.38 -15.20
N ARG A 75 -25.96 -21.95 -14.55
CA ARG A 75 -25.96 -20.77 -13.68
C ARG A 75 -25.77 -21.17 -12.22
N LEU A 76 -24.58 -20.89 -11.68
CA LEU A 76 -24.28 -21.12 -10.26
C LEU A 76 -24.61 -19.90 -9.39
N GLY A 77 -25.34 -20.13 -8.29
CA GLY A 77 -25.55 -19.13 -7.24
C GLY A 77 -24.36 -18.96 -6.30
N LYS A 78 -23.72 -20.07 -5.91
CA LYS A 78 -22.56 -20.08 -4.99
C LYS A 78 -21.42 -20.90 -5.58
N VAL A 79 -20.22 -20.32 -5.61
CA VAL A 79 -19.01 -21.04 -5.99
C VAL A 79 -18.50 -21.80 -4.76
N GLY A 80 -18.83 -23.08 -4.67
CA GLY A 80 -18.36 -24.01 -3.65
C GLY A 80 -17.89 -25.30 -4.31
N SER A 81 -17.04 -26.09 -3.64
CA SER A 81 -16.54 -27.35 -4.22
C SER A 81 -17.68 -28.29 -4.60
N GLU A 82 -18.58 -28.57 -3.67
CA GLU A 82 -19.72 -29.47 -3.93
C GLU A 82 -20.70 -28.94 -4.98
N PRO A 83 -21.26 -27.72 -4.89
CA PRO A 83 -22.23 -27.24 -5.87
C PRO A 83 -21.64 -27.10 -7.27
N VAL A 84 -20.34 -26.82 -7.39
CA VAL A 84 -19.65 -26.75 -8.69
C VAL A 84 -19.52 -28.15 -9.30
N LEU A 85 -19.17 -29.16 -8.50
CA LEU A 85 -19.02 -30.53 -8.99
C LEU A 85 -20.36 -31.17 -9.34
N GLU A 86 -21.40 -30.93 -8.54
CA GLU A 86 -22.76 -31.40 -8.82
C GLU A 86 -23.29 -30.81 -10.13
N ALA A 87 -23.12 -29.49 -10.30
CA ALA A 87 -23.57 -28.82 -11.52
C ALA A 87 -22.78 -29.25 -12.78
N ALA A 88 -21.51 -29.61 -12.62
CA ALA A 88 -20.66 -30.11 -13.70
C ALA A 88 -20.85 -31.60 -14.01
N GLY A 89 -21.60 -32.35 -13.20
CA GLY A 89 -21.74 -33.81 -13.31
C GLY A 89 -22.38 -34.30 -14.62
N GLY A 90 -23.05 -33.42 -15.37
CA GLY A 90 -23.65 -33.75 -16.67
C GLY A 90 -22.65 -33.88 -17.83
N ASP A 91 -21.43 -33.35 -17.70
CA ASP A 91 -20.40 -33.40 -18.73
C ASP A 91 -19.02 -33.76 -18.14
N ALA A 92 -18.41 -34.84 -18.64
CA ALA A 92 -17.13 -35.32 -18.17
C ALA A 92 -15.99 -34.31 -18.37
N MET A 93 -16.02 -33.53 -19.46
CA MET A 93 -14.99 -32.53 -19.73
C MET A 93 -15.09 -31.34 -18.76
N THR A 94 -16.29 -30.79 -18.58
CA THR A 94 -16.56 -29.72 -17.62
C THR A 94 -16.23 -30.14 -16.20
N LEU A 95 -16.58 -31.37 -15.81
CA LEU A 95 -16.23 -31.93 -14.50
C LEU A 95 -14.71 -31.98 -14.29
N GLY A 96 -13.95 -32.47 -15.27
CA GLY A 96 -12.48 -32.51 -15.21
C GLY A 96 -11.87 -31.10 -15.07
N LEU A 97 -12.36 -30.12 -15.82
CA LEU A 97 -11.94 -28.72 -15.69
C LEU A 97 -12.18 -28.19 -14.27
N MET A 98 -13.39 -28.36 -13.74
CA MET A 98 -13.72 -27.89 -12.40
C MET A 98 -12.90 -28.59 -11.30
N GLN A 99 -12.65 -29.89 -11.44
CA GLN A 99 -11.80 -30.66 -10.54
C GLN A 99 -10.37 -30.10 -10.48
N THR A 100 -9.82 -29.58 -11.59
CA THR A 100 -8.49 -28.95 -11.57
C THR A 100 -8.47 -27.56 -10.93
N MET A 101 -9.55 -26.79 -11.07
CA MET A 101 -9.60 -25.41 -10.57
C MET A 101 -9.92 -25.33 -9.06
N LEU A 102 -10.68 -26.30 -8.53
CA LEU A 102 -11.10 -26.32 -7.12
C LEU A 102 -9.94 -26.39 -6.10
N PRO A 103 -8.88 -27.20 -6.31
CA PRO A 103 -7.68 -27.19 -5.48
C PRO A 103 -6.97 -25.84 -5.48
N ALA A 104 -6.86 -25.18 -6.64
CA ALA A 104 -6.24 -23.86 -6.74
C ALA A 104 -7.02 -22.82 -5.91
N ARG A 105 -8.36 -22.86 -5.96
CA ARG A 105 -9.23 -22.03 -5.13
C ARG A 105 -9.03 -22.29 -3.63
N ALA A 106 -8.94 -23.56 -3.23
CA ALA A 106 -8.69 -23.93 -1.84
C ALA A 106 -7.32 -23.42 -1.37
N GLY A 107 -6.27 -23.57 -2.20
CA GLY A 107 -4.93 -23.07 -1.92
C GLY A 107 -4.88 -21.55 -1.72
N LEU A 108 -5.54 -20.78 -2.59
CA LEU A 108 -5.64 -19.33 -2.45
C LEU A 108 -6.38 -18.92 -1.18
N ARG A 109 -7.44 -19.63 -0.80
CA ARG A 109 -8.19 -19.36 0.44
C ARG A 109 -7.33 -19.60 1.68
N THR A 110 -6.60 -20.71 1.71
CA THR A 110 -5.67 -21.03 2.80
C THR A 110 -4.55 -19.99 2.89
N GLY A 111 -3.92 -19.66 1.76
CA GLY A 111 -2.88 -18.64 1.71
C GLY A 111 -3.38 -17.27 2.22
N TYR A 112 -4.60 -16.87 1.83
CA TYR A 112 -5.18 -15.61 2.31
C TYR A 112 -5.35 -15.62 3.83
N SER A 113 -5.88 -16.70 4.40
CA SER A 113 -5.99 -16.86 5.86
C SER A 113 -4.64 -16.78 6.56
N SER A 114 -3.60 -17.42 6.03
CA SER A 114 -2.22 -17.32 6.57
C SER A 114 -1.70 -15.88 6.56
N PHE A 115 -1.90 -15.13 5.48
CA PHE A 115 -1.54 -13.71 5.41
C PHE A 115 -2.33 -12.85 6.39
N THR A 116 -3.60 -13.18 6.67
CA THR A 116 -4.37 -12.46 7.71
C THR A 116 -3.84 -12.72 9.11
N GLY A 117 -3.44 -13.96 9.42
CA GLY A 117 -2.77 -14.28 10.69
C GLY A 117 -1.45 -13.52 10.84
N LEU A 118 -0.63 -13.49 9.78
CA LEU A 118 0.65 -12.78 9.78
C LEU A 118 0.47 -11.25 9.90
N ALA A 119 -0.54 -10.69 9.23
CA ALA A 119 -0.92 -9.28 9.39
C ALA A 119 -1.32 -8.97 10.85
N ALA A 120 -2.13 -9.83 11.47
CA ALA A 120 -2.57 -9.65 12.86
C ALA A 120 -1.39 -9.72 13.84
N GLN A 121 -0.46 -10.65 13.62
CA GLN A 121 0.76 -10.76 14.42
C GLN A 121 1.56 -9.46 14.36
N HIS A 122 1.78 -8.87 13.18
CA HIS A 122 2.57 -7.63 13.03
C HIS A 122 1.81 -6.34 13.33
N ALA A 123 0.47 -6.32 13.25
CA ALA A 123 -0.35 -5.17 13.63
C ALA A 123 -0.22 -4.85 15.13
N MET A 124 -0.02 -5.89 15.96
CA MET A 124 0.22 -5.75 17.41
C MET A 124 1.57 -5.12 17.74
N TRP A 125 2.58 -5.28 16.87
CA TRP A 125 3.90 -4.62 17.02
C TRP A 125 3.90 -3.16 16.55
N CYS A 126 2.82 -2.69 15.90
CA CYS A 126 2.69 -1.29 15.50
C CYS A 126 2.29 -0.37 16.66
N HIS A 127 2.35 -0.86 17.91
CA HIS A 127 2.36 -0.05 19.13
C HIS A 127 3.75 0.45 19.53
N ASP A 128 4.80 0.19 18.73
CA ASP A 128 6.08 0.90 18.87
C ASP A 128 5.94 2.33 18.33
N THR A 129 5.15 3.10 19.06
CA THR A 129 4.90 4.53 18.98
C THR A 129 6.08 5.33 19.55
N SER A 130 7.27 4.76 19.54
CA SER A 130 8.53 5.48 19.77
C SER A 130 8.91 6.42 18.60
N TYR A 131 8.03 6.56 17.60
CA TYR A 131 8.10 7.50 16.48
C TYR A 131 7.03 8.64 16.53
N ILE A 132 6.42 8.88 17.69
CA ILE A 132 5.67 10.13 17.98
C ILE A 132 6.42 10.82 19.11
N GLY A 133 7.60 11.36 18.79
CA GLY A 133 8.40 12.19 19.69
C GLY A 133 8.37 13.63 19.19
N ASP A 134 7.81 14.49 20.02
CA ASP A 134 7.65 15.94 19.86
C ASP A 134 8.79 16.64 19.11
N ALA A 135 8.42 17.32 18.02
CA ALA A 135 9.16 18.47 17.52
C ALA A 135 8.16 19.58 17.20
N ARG A 136 7.38 19.98 18.22
CA ARG A 136 6.97 21.37 18.31
C ARG A 136 8.24 22.17 18.55
N LEU A 137 8.80 22.71 17.47
CA LEU A 137 9.89 23.67 17.54
C LEU A 137 9.33 24.94 18.21
N ASP A 138 9.32 24.96 19.54
CA ASP A 138 9.26 26.18 20.31
C ASP A 138 10.60 26.90 20.08
N GLY A 139 10.54 27.86 19.16
CA GLY A 139 11.68 28.68 18.74
C GLY A 139 11.31 30.14 18.55
N THR A 140 10.34 30.64 19.31
CA THR A 140 10.13 32.08 19.49
C THR A 140 10.84 32.54 20.75
N THR A 141 12.09 32.99 20.60
CA THR A 141 12.68 34.18 21.25
C THR A 141 14.16 34.30 20.88
N LEU A 142 14.45 34.93 19.74
CA LEU A 142 15.66 35.74 19.59
C LEU A 142 15.24 37.10 19.04
N THR A 143 14.69 37.93 19.93
CA THR A 143 14.55 39.37 19.74
C THR A 143 15.27 40.08 20.88
N SER A 144 16.55 40.39 20.69
CA SER A 144 17.18 41.60 21.22
C SER A 144 18.62 41.70 20.71
N GLY A 145 18.83 42.51 19.68
CA GLY A 145 20.17 42.72 19.14
C GLY A 145 20.22 43.58 17.88
N THR A 146 19.52 44.71 17.84
CA THR A 146 19.79 45.77 16.86
C THR A 146 19.41 47.13 17.43
N ARG A 147 20.42 47.95 17.77
CA ARG A 147 20.73 49.24 17.11
C ARG A 147 21.69 50.07 17.96
N GLU A 148 22.98 49.95 17.66
CA GLU A 148 23.88 51.10 17.70
C GLU A 148 23.34 52.15 16.70
N ARG A 149 23.16 53.37 17.21
CA ARG A 149 22.76 54.56 16.47
C ARG A 149 23.95 55.51 16.58
N CYS A 150 24.56 55.83 15.45
CA CYS A 150 25.61 56.84 15.32
C CYS A 150 24.98 58.18 14.89
N SER A 151 25.59 59.30 15.31
CA SER A 151 25.23 60.74 15.17
C SER A 151 24.28 61.24 16.27
N ASP A 152 24.63 62.20 17.14
CA ASP A 152 25.68 63.25 17.16
C ASP A 152 26.37 63.34 18.54
#